data_AF-A0A927ZU31-F1
#
_entry.id   AF-A0A927ZU31-F1
#
_cell.length_a   1.000
_cell.length_b   1.000
_cell.length_c   1.000
_cell.angle_alpha   90.00
_cell.angle_beta   90.00
_cell.angle_gamma   90.00
#
_symmetry.space_group_name_H-M   'P 1'
#
loop_
_entity.id
_entity.type
_entity.pdbx_description
1 polymer ?
#
loop_
_entity_poly.entity_id
_entity_poly.type
_entity_poly.pdbx_seq_one_letter_code
_entity_poly.pdbx_strand_id
1 'polypeptide(L)'
;MMKSRNIDNAPDVSMSVINALVAGDDYIIPVKIDQYAFDGVGIMVDTANQVRDNYNPKLNFCGCIITSYRFNDVNRTGAACLENSQYKMFRTKIHWTAKIDESTFAGKPIREYSPRSWAARNYQQMTAEYLDMIREA
;
A
#
# COMPACT_ATOMS: atom_id res chain seq x y z
N MET A 1 16.58 -10.02 14.40
CA MET A 1 15.23 -10.39 13.90
C MET A 1 14.30 -9.22 14.17
N MET A 2 14.00 -8.43 13.15
CA MET A 2 13.07 -7.30 13.25
C MET A 2 11.65 -7.88 13.16
N LYS A 3 10.89 -7.84 14.27
CA LYS A 3 9.47 -8.22 14.26
C LYS A 3 8.70 -7.04 13.66
N SER A 4 8.41 -7.07 12.35
CA SER A 4 7.43 -6.17 11.76
C SER A 4 6.03 -6.58 12.21
N ARG A 5 5.24 -5.62 12.70
CA ARG A 5 3.82 -5.80 13.01
C ARG A 5 3.02 -5.03 11.98
N ASN A 6 2.28 -5.73 11.12
CA ASN A 6 1.40 -5.10 10.14
C ASN A 6 -0.01 -5.04 10.71
N ILE A 7 -0.66 -3.88 10.59
CA ILE A 7 -2.06 -3.68 10.92
C ILE A 7 -2.81 -3.51 9.60
N ASP A 8 -3.68 -4.46 9.26
CA ASP A 8 -4.55 -4.37 8.08
C ASP A 8 -5.90 -3.80 8.53
N ASN A 9 -6.43 -2.85 7.78
CA ASN A 9 -7.66 -2.16 8.15
C ASN A 9 -8.63 -2.06 6.98
N ALA A 10 -9.93 -2.13 7.30
CA ALA A 10 -11.00 -1.97 6.32
C ALA A 10 -10.93 -0.57 5.66
N PRO A 11 -11.37 -0.43 4.39
CA PRO A 11 -11.34 0.82 3.63
C PRO A 11 -12.44 1.79 4.10
N ASP A 12 -12.44 2.11 5.39
CA ASP A 12 -13.37 3.02 6.03
C ASP A 12 -12.58 4.03 6.85
N VAL A 13 -12.91 5.32 6.73
CA VAL A 13 -12.27 6.43 7.47
C VAL A 13 -12.82 6.45 8.91
N SER A 14 -12.80 5.29 9.55
CA SER A 14 -13.30 5.06 10.90
C SER A 14 -12.15 5.13 11.91
N MET A 15 -12.48 5.23 13.20
CA MET A 15 -11.50 5.26 14.31
C MET A 15 -10.46 4.14 14.24
N SER A 16 -10.74 3.04 13.55
CA SER A 16 -9.81 1.94 13.31
C SER A 16 -8.56 2.37 12.53
N VAL A 17 -8.67 3.27 11.54
CA VAL A 17 -7.52 3.74 10.74
C VAL A 17 -6.64 4.60 11.60
N ILE A 18 -7.26 5.51 12.37
CA ILE A 18 -6.57 6.36 13.32
C ILE A 18 -5.81 5.51 14.34
N ASN A 19 -6.45 4.51 14.94
CA ASN A 19 -5.80 3.62 15.90
C ASN A 19 -4.63 2.82 15.30
N ALA A 20 -4.77 2.36 14.05
CA ALA A 20 -3.69 1.69 13.33
C ALA A 20 -2.48 2.61 13.11
N LEU A 21 -2.73 3.86 12.71
CA LEU A 21 -1.70 4.88 12.50
C LEU A 21 -1.03 5.33 13.82
N VAL A 22 -1.78 5.41 14.91
CA VAL A 22 -1.21 5.72 16.24
C VAL A 22 -0.28 4.59 16.73
N ALA A 23 -0.59 3.34 16.40
CA ALA A 23 0.16 2.17 16.88
C ALA A 23 1.35 1.77 16.00
N GLY A 24 1.38 2.20 14.73
CA GLY A 24 2.45 1.88 13.77
C GLY A 24 3.55 2.94 13.71
N ASP A 25 4.76 2.53 13.34
CA ASP A 25 5.88 3.46 13.09
C ASP A 25 5.86 3.98 11.64
N ASP A 26 5.35 3.17 10.71
CA ASP A 26 5.34 3.41 9.27
C ASP A 26 3.94 3.17 8.70
N TYR A 27 3.58 3.89 7.63
CA TYR A 27 2.37 3.60 6.87
C TYR A 27 2.56 3.68 5.36
N ILE A 28 1.80 2.84 4.66
CA ILE A 28 1.76 2.72 3.20
C ILE A 28 0.30 2.87 2.76
N ILE A 29 0.04 3.66 1.71
CA ILE A 29 -1.32 3.81 1.16
C ILE A 29 -1.46 2.93 -0.09
N PRO A 30 -2.29 1.87 -0.06
CA PRO A 30 -2.63 1.14 -1.28
C PRO A 30 -3.61 1.95 -2.12
N VAL A 31 -3.29 2.13 -3.41
CA VAL A 31 -4.08 2.92 -4.35
C VAL A 31 -4.52 2.04 -5.51
N LYS A 32 -5.82 2.00 -5.78
CA LYS A 32 -6.35 1.41 -7.01
C LYS A 32 -6.63 2.54 -7.98
N ILE A 33 -6.27 2.37 -9.26
CA ILE A 33 -6.54 3.38 -10.29
C ILE A 33 -8.03 3.34 -10.63
N ASP A 34 -8.74 4.32 -10.13
CA ASP A 34 -10.13 4.64 -10.45
C ASP A 34 -10.37 6.15 -10.35
N GLN A 35 -11.63 6.57 -10.50
CA GLN A 35 -12.00 7.99 -10.55
C GLN A 35 -11.74 8.77 -9.25
N TYR A 36 -11.51 8.11 -8.11
CA TYR A 36 -11.32 8.74 -6.80
C TYR A 36 -9.93 8.51 -6.21
N ALA A 37 -9.02 7.89 -6.98
CA ALA A 37 -7.70 7.50 -6.51
C ALA A 37 -6.89 8.67 -5.92
N PHE A 38 -6.91 9.84 -6.57
CA PHE A 38 -6.13 11.00 -6.16
C PHE A 38 -6.69 11.67 -4.90
N ASP A 39 -8.02 11.84 -4.84
CA ASP A 39 -8.70 12.45 -3.70
C ASP A 39 -8.54 11.58 -2.45
N GLY A 40 -8.69 10.26 -2.61
CA GLY A 40 -8.51 9.30 -1.52
C GLY A 40 -7.10 9.32 -0.92
N VAL A 41 -6.06 9.49 -1.76
CA VAL A 41 -4.69 9.63 -1.26
C VAL A 41 -4.53 10.92 -0.44
N GLY A 42 -5.06 12.05 -0.92
CA GLY A 42 -5.00 13.32 -0.20
C GLY A 42 -5.64 13.24 1.18
N ILE A 43 -6.87 12.71 1.26
CA ILE A 43 -7.60 12.54 2.52
C ILE A 43 -6.79 11.68 3.51
N MET A 44 -6.19 10.59 3.05
CA MET A 44 -5.41 9.69 3.91
C MET A 44 -4.11 10.34 4.40
N VAL A 45 -3.42 11.11 3.54
CA VAL A 45 -2.23 11.86 3.92
C VAL A 45 -2.56 12.93 4.95
N ASP A 46 -3.64 13.70 4.74
CA ASP A 46 -4.08 14.73 5.69
C ASP A 46 -4.48 14.12 7.03
N THR A 47 -5.20 12.99 7.01
CA THR A 47 -5.56 12.25 8.22
C THR A 47 -4.31 11.76 8.96
N ALA A 48 -3.34 11.17 8.25
CA ALA A 48 -2.10 10.71 8.85
C ALA A 48 -1.24 11.86 9.41
N ASN A 49 -1.24 13.03 8.75
CA ASN A 49 -0.58 14.23 9.27
C ASN A 49 -1.21 14.67 10.60
N GLN A 50 -2.56 14.72 10.68
CA GLN A 50 -3.24 15.03 11.93
C GLN A 50 -2.91 14.01 13.04
N VAL A 51 -2.82 12.72 12.70
CA VAL A 51 -2.42 11.69 13.66
C VAL A 51 -0.98 11.88 14.12
N ARG A 52 -0.06 12.17 13.19
CA ARG A 52 1.34 12.41 13.50
C ARG A 52 1.51 13.60 14.45
N ASP A 53 0.83 14.70 14.16
CA ASP A 53 0.99 15.96 14.89
C ASP A 53 0.36 15.89 16.30
N ASN A 54 -0.72 15.12 16.47
CA ASN A 54 -1.47 15.07 17.74
C ASN A 54 -1.19 13.84 18.61
N TYR A 55 -0.79 12.70 18.03
CA TYR A 55 -0.77 11.41 18.74
C TYR A 55 0.50 10.59 18.52
N ASN A 56 1.06 10.55 17.31
CA ASN A 56 2.24 9.73 17.00
C ASN A 56 3.28 10.48 16.15
N PRO A 57 4.15 11.32 16.77
CA PRO A 57 5.15 12.10 16.04
C PRO A 57 6.19 11.29 15.25
N LYS A 58 6.28 9.98 15.51
CA LYS A 58 7.22 9.07 14.84
C LYS A 58 6.65 8.44 13.57
N LEU A 59 5.36 8.66 13.27
CA LEU A 59 4.69 8.06 12.14
C LEU A 59 5.28 8.54 10.81
N ASN A 60 5.86 7.62 10.05
CA ASN A 60 6.51 7.92 8.77
C ASN A 60 5.67 7.46 7.58
N PHE A 61 5.59 8.32 6.57
CA PHE A 61 4.96 7.97 5.31
C PHE A 61 5.95 7.27 4.38
N CYS A 62 5.76 5.96 4.16
CA CYS A 62 6.63 5.19 3.27
C CYS A 62 6.30 5.41 1.79
N GLY A 63 5.05 5.73 1.48
CA GLY A 63 4.58 6.04 0.13
C GLY A 63 3.28 5.35 -0.24
N CYS A 64 2.84 5.60 -1.46
CA CYS A 64 1.68 4.99 -2.10
C CYS A 64 2.10 3.82 -2.99
N ILE A 65 1.36 2.72 -2.95
CA ILE A 65 1.55 1.58 -3.85
C ILE A 65 0.34 1.36 -4.74
N ILE A 66 0.56 1.25 -6.05
CA ILE A 66 -0.52 0.95 -6.98
C ILE A 66 -0.87 -0.55 -6.88
N THR A 67 -2.14 -0.83 -6.64
CA THR A 67 -2.71 -2.17 -6.51
C THR A 67 -3.69 -2.47 -7.64
N SER A 68 -3.96 -3.77 -7.85
CA SER A 68 -4.85 -4.24 -8.92
C SER A 68 -4.51 -3.71 -10.32
N TYR A 69 -3.21 -3.47 -10.58
CA TYR A 69 -2.76 -2.88 -11.84
C TYR A 69 -2.99 -3.82 -13.01
N ARG A 70 -3.65 -3.32 -14.06
CA ARG A 70 -3.89 -4.02 -15.32
C ARG A 70 -3.10 -3.37 -16.46
N PHE A 71 -2.65 -4.16 -17.43
CA PHE A 71 -1.93 -3.65 -18.62
C PHE A 71 -2.88 -3.00 -19.65
N ASN A 72 -3.64 -1.99 -19.22
CA ASN A 72 -4.52 -1.21 -20.07
C ASN A 72 -4.17 0.28 -19.99
N ASP A 73 -4.72 1.07 -20.90
CA ASP A 73 -4.33 2.49 -21.04
C ASP A 73 -4.80 3.34 -19.88
N VAL A 74 -5.97 3.04 -19.30
CA VAL A 74 -6.48 3.72 -18.10
C VAL A 74 -5.49 3.56 -16.94
N ASN A 75 -4.99 2.36 -16.71
CA ASN A 75 -4.01 2.09 -15.65
C ASN A 75 -2.64 2.69 -15.97
N ARG A 76 -2.20 2.66 -17.23
CA ARG A 76 -0.94 3.31 -17.64
C ARG A 76 -0.98 4.81 -17.39
N THR A 77 -2.01 5.49 -17.88
CA THR A 77 -2.19 6.94 -17.71
C THR A 77 -2.36 7.30 -16.24
N GLY A 78 -3.23 6.60 -15.51
CA GLY A 78 -3.44 6.87 -14.08
C GLY A 78 -2.18 6.64 -13.24
N ALA A 79 -1.39 5.60 -13.54
CA ALA A 79 -0.11 5.36 -12.87
C ALA A 79 0.88 6.50 -13.14
N ALA A 80 1.02 6.93 -14.39
CA ALA A 80 1.89 8.04 -14.75
C ALA A 80 1.47 9.35 -14.07
N CYS A 81 0.17 9.61 -13.94
CA CYS A 81 -0.32 10.78 -13.20
C CYS A 81 0.03 10.72 -11.70
N LEU A 82 -0.11 9.55 -11.06
CA LEU A 82 0.28 9.36 -9.66
C LEU A 82 1.80 9.46 -9.46
N GLU A 83 2.59 8.88 -10.37
CA GLU A 83 4.06 8.95 -10.36
C GLU A 83 4.59 10.38 -10.54
N ASN A 84 3.86 11.22 -11.28
CA ASN A 84 4.18 12.64 -11.44
C ASN A 84 3.54 13.54 -10.35
N SER A 85 2.85 12.96 -9.37
CA SER A 85 2.24 13.71 -8.28
C SER A 85 3.26 14.05 -7.19
N GLN A 86 2.83 14.84 -6.21
CA GLN A 86 3.64 15.17 -5.02
C GLN A 86 3.82 13.99 -4.05
N TYR A 87 3.03 12.92 -4.19
CA TYR A 87 3.06 11.81 -3.25
C TYR A 87 4.20 10.84 -3.56
N LYS A 88 4.95 10.43 -2.54
CA LYS A 88 5.98 9.39 -2.66
C LYS A 88 5.33 8.10 -3.16
N MET A 89 5.82 7.53 -4.26
CA MET A 89 5.31 6.29 -4.85
C MET A 89 6.32 5.16 -4.71
N PHE A 90 5.83 3.95 -4.45
CA PHE A 90 6.59 2.72 -4.68
C PHE A 90 6.79 2.50 -6.18
N ARG A 91 7.98 2.05 -6.58
CA ARG A 91 8.26 1.60 -7.94
C ARG A 91 7.48 0.35 -8.28
N THR A 92 7.34 -0.55 -7.31
CA THR A 92 6.60 -1.78 -7.46
C THR A 92 5.10 -1.51 -7.61
N LYS A 93 4.47 -2.18 -8.58
CA LYS A 93 3.00 -2.21 -8.75
C LYS A 93 2.50 -3.63 -8.51
N ILE A 94 1.41 -3.78 -7.76
CA ILE A 94 0.79 -5.10 -7.57
C ILE A 94 -0.16 -5.36 -8.74
N HIS A 95 0.20 -6.29 -9.61
CA HIS A 95 -0.62 -6.67 -10.76
C HIS A 95 -1.89 -7.38 -10.34
N TRP A 96 -2.99 -7.07 -11.01
CA TRP A 96 -4.22 -7.82 -10.85
C TRP A 96 -4.05 -9.26 -11.34
N THR A 97 -4.56 -10.21 -10.57
CA THR A 97 -4.68 -11.61 -10.97
C THR A 97 -5.82 -12.28 -10.23
N ALA A 98 -6.57 -13.15 -10.91
CA ALA A 98 -7.59 -13.98 -10.28
C ALA A 98 -7.01 -14.87 -9.15
N LYS A 99 -5.69 -15.13 -9.16
CA LYS A 99 -5.02 -15.91 -8.11
C LYS A 99 -5.07 -15.25 -6.73
N ILE A 100 -5.22 -13.93 -6.64
CA ILE A 100 -5.41 -13.25 -5.36
C ILE A 100 -6.74 -13.68 -4.76
N ASP A 101 -7.84 -13.56 -5.53
CA ASP A 101 -9.18 -13.93 -5.09
C ASP A 101 -9.27 -15.42 -4.74
N GLU A 102 -8.68 -16.28 -5.57
CA GLU A 102 -8.58 -17.72 -5.29
C GLU A 102 -7.80 -18.00 -3.99
N SER A 103 -6.69 -17.29 -3.76
CA SER A 103 -5.85 -17.48 -2.55
C SER A 103 -6.57 -17.04 -1.27
N THR A 104 -7.31 -15.92 -1.35
CA THR A 104 -8.15 -15.43 -0.25
C THR A 104 -9.25 -16.44 0.07
N PHE A 105 -9.94 -16.96 -0.95
CA PHE A 105 -10.97 -17.98 -0.76
C PHE A 105 -10.40 -19.28 -0.17
N ALA A 106 -9.19 -19.67 -0.58
CA ALA A 106 -8.48 -20.82 -0.05
C ALA A 106 -7.88 -20.60 1.36
N GLY A 107 -7.96 -19.38 1.91
CA GLY A 107 -7.37 -19.02 3.20
C GLY A 107 -5.84 -19.16 3.25
N LYS A 108 -5.16 -19.03 2.11
CA LYS A 108 -3.70 -19.20 1.99
C LYS A 108 -3.05 -17.93 1.46
N PRO A 109 -1.90 -17.49 2.01
CA PRO A 109 -1.13 -16.39 1.45
C PRO A 109 -0.81 -16.64 -0.03
N ILE A 110 -0.83 -15.60 -0.87
CA ILE A 110 -0.56 -15.71 -2.31
C ILE A 110 0.79 -16.37 -2.63
N ARG A 111 1.80 -16.17 -1.76
CA ARG A 111 3.11 -16.80 -1.84
C ARG A 111 3.04 -18.32 -1.70
N GLU A 112 2.14 -18.84 -0.86
CA GLU A 112 1.95 -20.27 -0.66
C GLU A 112 0.98 -20.86 -1.68
N TYR A 113 -0.13 -20.17 -1.96
CA TYR A 113 -1.16 -20.61 -2.90
C TYR A 113 -0.64 -20.64 -4.34
N SER A 114 0.04 -19.59 -4.78
CA SER A 114 0.54 -19.45 -6.14
C SER A 114 1.89 -18.71 -6.18
N PRO A 115 2.99 -19.35 -5.72
CA PRO A 115 4.33 -18.73 -5.60
C PRO A 115 4.89 -18.17 -6.90
N ARG A 116 4.46 -18.72 -8.05
CA ARG A 116 4.93 -18.30 -9.39
C ARG A 116 4.05 -17.20 -10.01
N SER A 117 2.99 -16.75 -9.34
CA SER A 117 2.13 -15.68 -9.86
C SER A 117 2.85 -14.33 -9.91
N TRP A 118 2.38 -13.45 -10.78
CA TRP A 118 2.81 -12.05 -10.81
C TRP A 118 2.61 -11.36 -9.45
N ALA A 119 1.44 -11.54 -8.83
CA ALA A 119 1.15 -10.96 -7.52
C ALA A 119 2.13 -11.42 -6.44
N ALA A 120 2.45 -12.73 -6.35
CA ALA A 120 3.44 -13.23 -5.39
C ALA A 120 4.81 -12.56 -5.58
N ARG A 121 5.25 -12.38 -6.83
CA ARG A 121 6.51 -11.69 -7.15
C ARG A 121 6.44 -10.19 -6.83
N ASN A 122 5.32 -9.53 -7.11
CA ASN A 122 5.15 -8.12 -6.81
C ASN A 122 5.17 -7.85 -5.30
N TYR A 123 4.49 -8.67 -4.49
CA TYR A 123 4.57 -8.52 -3.04
C TYR A 123 6.00 -8.73 -2.51
N GLN A 124 6.76 -9.66 -3.09
CA GLN A 124 8.18 -9.83 -2.75
C GLN A 124 9.02 -8.59 -3.10
N GLN A 125 8.81 -8.02 -4.29
CA GLN A 125 9.49 -6.80 -4.73
C GLN A 125 9.16 -5.60 -3.85
N MET A 126 7.87 -5.41 -3.54
CA MET A 126 7.39 -4.36 -2.62
C MET A 126 8.06 -4.52 -1.25
N THR A 127 8.11 -5.75 -0.73
CA THR A 127 8.72 -6.00 0.59
C THR A 127 10.21 -5.66 0.57
N ALA A 128 10.94 -6.05 -0.49
CA ALA A 128 12.35 -5.70 -0.62
C ALA A 128 12.54 -4.17 -0.69
N GLU A 129 11.74 -3.50 -1.52
CA GLU A 129 11.76 -2.03 -1.65
C GLU A 129 11.49 -1.32 -0.32
N TYR A 130 10.50 -1.77 0.45
CA TYR A 130 10.23 -1.23 1.79
C TYR A 130 11.40 -1.48 2.76
N LEU A 131 11.97 -2.69 2.77
CA LEU A 131 13.10 -3.02 3.64
C LEU A 131 14.35 -2.21 3.32
N ASP A 132 14.57 -1.85 2.06
CA ASP A 132 15.67 -1.00 1.66
C ASP A 132 15.42 0.45 2.14
N MET A 133 14.19 0.96 2.01
CA MET A 133 13.82 2.30 2.51
C MET A 133 14.06 2.47 4.02
N ILE A 134 13.70 1.47 4.83
CA ILE A 134 13.86 1.56 6.30
C ILE A 134 15.30 1.30 6.77
N ARG A 135 16.17 0.76 5.92
CA ARG A 135 17.60 0.58 6.22
C ARG A 135 18.41 1.85 5.95
N GLU A 136 17.92 2.67 5.02
CA GLU A 136 18.55 3.94 4.63
C GLU A 136 18.06 5.13 5.48
N ALA A 137 17.00 4.95 6.29
CA ALA A 137 16.44 5.93 7.21
C ALA A 137 17.09 5.86 8.61
#